data_AF-A0A6C0JNW1-F1
#
_entry.id   AF-A0A6C0JNW1-F1
#
_cell.length_a   1.000
_cell.length_b   1.000
_cell.length_c   1.000
_cell.angle_alpha   90.00
_cell.angle_beta   90.00
_cell.angle_gamma   90.00
#
_symmetry.space_group_name_H-M   'P 1'
#
loop_
_entity.id
_entity.type
_entity.pdbx_description
1 polymer ?
#
loop_
_entity_poly.entity_id
_entity_poly.type
_entity_poly.pdbx_seq_one_letter_code
_entity_poly.pdbx_strand_id
1 'polypeptide(L)' 'MIDKLLKRKETIGLFGFIIGFGLVVMLLHHPIKSERMLALSPDKFEDKEIKADGKCYKYRVEDASCEITSSK' A
#
# COMPACT_ATOMS: atom_id res chain seq x y z
N MET A 1 -32.64 -20.17 5.71
CA MET A 1 -31.72 -21.35 5.82
C MET A 1 -30.59 -21.06 6.80
N ILE A 2 -30.01 -19.86 6.75
CA ILE A 2 -29.06 -19.32 7.75
C ILE A 2 -29.71 -19.15 9.14
N ASP A 3 -31.00 -18.89 9.21
CA ASP A 3 -31.76 -18.73 10.46
C ASP A 3 -31.79 -20.01 11.31
N LYS A 4 -31.76 -21.19 10.66
CA LYS A 4 -31.65 -22.49 11.35
C LYS A 4 -30.26 -22.72 11.94
N LEU A 5 -29.22 -22.15 11.31
CA LEU A 5 -27.84 -22.21 11.79
C LEU A 5 -27.58 -21.23 12.93
N LEU A 6 -28.19 -20.04 12.90
CA LEU A 6 -28.09 -19.04 13.98
C LEU A 6 -28.81 -19.45 15.27
N LYS A 7 -29.86 -20.27 15.18
CA LYS A 7 -30.61 -20.77 16.35
C LYS A 7 -29.88 -21.86 17.14
N ARG A 8 -28.80 -22.44 16.62
CA ARG A 8 -28.06 -23.51 17.28
C ARG A 8 -27.06 -22.88 18.27
N LYS A 9 -27.18 -23.21 19.56
CA LYS A 9 -26.29 -22.67 20.60
C LYS A 9 -24.80 -22.94 20.34
N GLU A 10 -24.49 -24.07 19.69
CA GLU A 10 -23.11 -24.46 19.35
C GLU A 10 -22.41 -23.51 18.37
N THR A 11 -23.16 -22.88 17.44
CA THR A 11 -22.57 -22.08 16.36
C THR A 11 -22.43 -20.60 16.72
N ILE A 12 -23.13 -20.12 17.76
CA ILE A 12 -23.12 -18.71 18.20
C ILE A 12 -21.70 -18.24 18.56
N GLY A 13 -20.91 -19.07 19.26
CA GLY A 13 -19.52 -18.74 19.62
C GLY A 13 -18.61 -18.59 18.39
N LEU A 14 -18.78 -19.47 17.40
CA LEU A 14 -17.98 -19.46 16.17
C LEU A 14 -18.33 -18.25 15.30
N PHE A 15 -19.61 -17.87 15.19
CA PHE A 15 -20.00 -16.63 14.51
C PHE A 15 -19.48 -15.38 15.23
N GLY A 16 -19.55 -15.34 16.56
CA GLY A 16 -18.97 -14.24 17.34
C GLY A 16 -17.46 -14.09 17.11
N PHE A 17 -16.74 -15.20 17.02
CA PHE A 17 -15.31 -15.19 16.70
C PHE A 17 -15.04 -14.67 15.29
N ILE A 18 -15.75 -15.15 14.26
CA ILE A 18 -15.55 -14.70 12.86
C ILE A 18 -15.83 -13.21 12.72
N ILE A 19 -16.93 -12.73 13.32
CA ILE A 19 -17.30 -11.31 13.29
C ILE A 19 -16.24 -10.46 14.00
N GLY A 20 -15.83 -10.87 15.21
CA GLY A 20 -14.79 -10.17 15.96
C GLY A 20 -13.45 -10.14 15.23
N PHE A 21 -13.03 -11.27 14.67
CA PHE A 21 -11.81 -11.38 13.87
C PHE A 21 -11.87 -10.50 12.61
N GLY A 22 -13.00 -10.49 11.91
CA GLY A 22 -13.21 -9.62 10.75
C GLY A 22 -13.08 -8.13 11.09
N LEU A 23 -13.61 -7.70 12.24
CA LEU A 23 -13.48 -6.33 12.71
C LEU A 23 -12.02 -5.97 13.05
N VAL A 24 -11.29 -6.86 13.73
CA VAL A 24 -9.86 -6.66 14.03
C VAL A 24 -9.06 -6.51 12.74
N VAL A 25 -9.27 -7.38 11.76
CA VAL A 25 -8.58 -7.29 10.47
C VAL A 25 -8.92 -5.99 9.75
N MET A 26 -10.18 -5.54 9.74
CA MET A 26 -10.53 -4.28 9.11
C MET A 26 -9.90 -3.06 9.81
N LEU A 27 -9.83 -3.07 11.14
CA LEU A 27 -9.26 -1.95 11.90
C LEU A 27 -7.72 -1.93 11.88
N LEU A 28 -7.08 -3.10 11.85
CA LEU A 28 -5.63 -3.24 11.90
C LEU A 28 -5.00 -3.51 10.53
N HIS A 29 -5.78 -3.50 9.43
CA HIS A 29 -5.17 -3.55 8.11
C HIS A 29 -4.34 -2.27 7.93
N HIS A 30 -3.02 -2.43 7.90
CA HIS A 30 -2.16 -1.33 7.53
C HIS A 30 -2.35 -1.10 6.03
N PRO A 31 -2.64 0.12 5.57
CA PRO A 31 -2.65 0.39 4.14
C PRO A 31 -1.25 0.10 3.60
N ILE A 32 -1.15 -0.86 2.68
CA ILE A 32 0.09 -1.11 1.94
C ILE A 32 0.21 0.03 0.94
N LYS A 33 1.04 1.02 1.27
CA LYS A 33 1.38 2.09 0.33
C LYS A 33 2.33 1.51 -0.71
N SER A 34 1.87 1.37 -1.94
CA SER A 34 2.76 1.10 -3.06
C SER A 34 3.39 2.41 -3.51
N GLU A 35 4.68 2.58 -3.24
CA GLU A 35 5.44 3.71 -3.78
C GLU A 35 6.08 3.32 -5.10
N ARG A 36 5.97 4.22 -6.10
CA ARG A 36 6.69 4.02 -7.36
C ARG A 36 8.16 4.31 -7.11
N MET A 37 8.97 3.25 -7.10
CA MET A 37 10.41 3.35 -7.03
C MET A 37 11.03 3.28 -8.42
N LEU A 38 12.23 3.84 -8.56
CA LEU A 38 13.01 3.74 -9.79
C LEU A 38 13.33 2.27 -10.09
N ALA A 39 13.16 1.86 -11.35
CA ALA A 39 13.45 0.49 -11.80
C ALA A 39 14.96 0.16 -11.81
N LEU A 40 15.81 1.17 -11.65
CA LEU A 40 17.25 1.06 -11.66
C LEU A 40 17.81 1.76 -10.41
N SER A 41 18.93 1.25 -9.92
CA SER A 41 19.61 1.80 -8.76
C SER A 41 20.11 3.22 -9.00
N PRO A 42 20.16 4.07 -7.97
CA PRO A 42 20.47 5.49 -8.13
C PRO A 42 21.88 5.77 -8.71
N ASP A 43 22.86 4.93 -8.39
CA ASP A 43 24.22 4.92 -8.95
C ASP A 43 24.27 4.85 -10.48
N LYS A 44 23.22 4.30 -11.10
CA LYS A 44 23.13 4.16 -12.56
C LYS A 44 22.60 5.42 -13.26
N PHE A 45 22.15 6.42 -12.50
CA PHE A 45 21.48 7.62 -13.00
C PHE A 45 22.20 8.94 -12.71
N GLU A 46 23.10 9.01 -11.73
CA GLU A 46 23.73 10.28 -11.31
C GLU A 46 24.39 11.06 -12.47
N ASP A 47 24.95 10.34 -13.44
CA ASP A 47 25.64 10.92 -14.60
C ASP A 47 24.82 10.90 -15.90
N LYS A 48 23.54 10.53 -15.83
CA LYS A 48 22.71 10.33 -17.03
C LYS A 48 21.59 11.36 -17.13
N GLU A 49 21.48 11.94 -18.31
CA GLU A 49 20.33 12.72 -18.73
C GLU A 49 19.34 11.81 -19.45
N ILE A 50 18.13 11.67 -18.90
CA ILE A 50 17.08 10.86 -19.51
C ILE A 50 16.07 11.80 -20.16
N LYS A 51 15.81 11.58 -21.44
CA LYS A 51 14.75 12.28 -22.15
C LYS A 51 13.42 11.51 -21.97
N ALA A 52 12.46 12.12 -21.29
CA ALA A 52 11.10 11.60 -21.10
C ALA A 52 10.09 12.73 -21.35
N ASP A 53 8.94 12.44 -21.93
CA ASP A 53 7.86 13.43 -22.17
C ASP A 53 8.31 14.74 -22.85
N GLY A 54 9.30 14.65 -23.74
CA GLY A 54 9.87 15.81 -24.45
C GLY A 54 10.80 16.70 -23.61
N LYS A 55 11.03 16.36 -22.33
CA LYS A 55 11.93 17.06 -21.40
C LYS A 55 13.15 16.19 -21.06
N CYS A 56 14.25 16.84 -20.69
CA CYS A 56 15.45 16.15 -20.18
C CYS A 56 15.45 16.23 -18.65
N TYR A 57 15.58 15.08 -18.00
CA TYR A 57 15.64 14.94 -16.55
C TYR A 57 17.03 14.49 -16.14
N LYS A 58 17.61 15.19 -15.16
CA LYS A 58 18.83 14.79 -14.47
C LYS A 58 18.45 14.42 -13.05
N TYR A 59 18.75 13.18 -12.66
CA TYR A 59 18.44 12.67 -11.34
C TYR A 59 19.65 12.87 -10.43
N ARG A 60 19.42 13.40 -9.23
CA ARG A 60 20.42 13.51 -8.18
C ARG A 60 19.92 12.75 -6.96
N VAL A 61 20.79 11.91 -6.41
CA VAL A 61 20.49 11.21 -5.16
C VAL A 61 20.72 12.20 -4.04
N GLU A 62 19.69 12.45 -3.25
CA GLU A 62 19.75 13.29 -2.07
C GLU A 62 19.32 12.40 -0.90
N ASP A 63 20.08 12.40 0.21
CA ASP A 63 19.71 11.68 1.45
C ASP A 63 18.55 12.37 2.21
N ALA A 64 17.86 13.31 1.55
CA ALA A 64 16.81 14.13 2.12
C ALA A 64 15.42 13.60 1.72
N SER A 65 14.47 13.69 2.65
CA SER A 65 13.05 13.49 2.37
C SER A 65 12.56 14.58 1.40
N CYS A 66 12.53 14.29 0.10
CA CYS A 66 12.01 15.24 -0.88
C CYS A 66 10.48 15.35 -0.77
N GLU A 67 9.97 16.56 -0.53
CA GLU A 67 8.55 16.85 -0.74
C GLU A 67 8.28 16.81 -2.26
N ILE A 68 7.53 15.80 -2.72
CA ILE A 68 7.11 15.70 -4.12
C ILE A 68 6.07 16.80 -4.37
N THR A 69 6.54 18.01 -4.67
CA THR A 69 5.68 19.08 -5.17
C THR A 69 5.34 18.74 -6.61
N SER A 70 4.11 18.27 -6.84
CA SER A 70 3.57 18.08 -8.19
C SER A 70 3.50 19.43 -8.87
N SER A 71 4.51 19.76 -9.67
CA SER A 71 4.47 20.92 -10.55
C SER A 71 3.40 20.67 -11.62
N LYS A 72 2.45 21.60 -11.70
CA LYS A 72 1.26 21.54 -12.56
C LYS A 72 1.61 21.79 -14.03
#